data_AF-A0A4R4D1C6-F1
#
_entry.id   AF-A0A4R4D1C6-F1
#
_cell.length_a   1.000
_cell.length_b   1.000
_cell.length_c   1.000
_cell.angle_alpha   90.00
_cell.angle_beta   90.00
_cell.angle_gamma   90.00
#
_symmetry.space_group_name_H-M   'P 1'
#
loop_
_entity.id
_entity.type
_entity.pdbx_description
1 polymer ?
#
loop_
_entity_poly.entity_id
_entity_poly.type
_entity_poly.pdbx_seq_one_letter_code
_entity_poly.pdbx_strand_id
1 'polypeptide(L)'
;MLSGVSRLDYFIKEQENSVELWSNARLPFEPKGWLREMRDSLKISLKSLKGSERSMLYAVYASEQKDFCDVENVLLYNVGSGAFSNLCRNGLSLERSFSAPPVIPGHTEKIPHYHCYQVIDVKQDLEHWKKIQTLAHWEDISFPVIQSNSKPHSFWYAMKKGKVHISNNLRKPNFFGIELMINVPYGTRINLAAVVKPLLDGIISSVHVHDGTNISLLSERLSDLIGTDQSTAENMLMDSATAVLGKINMLHPYRQGVQWSPADDLCMTVKILCKNSSTISNTWRVSGELFEIALI
;
A
#
# COMPACT_ATOMS: atom_id res chain seq x y z
N MET A 1 -16.60 13.22 45.67
CA MET A 1 -16.63 14.01 44.42
C MET A 1 -15.88 13.22 43.36
N LEU A 2 -16.61 12.69 42.39
CA LEU A 2 -16.08 11.90 41.28
C LEU A 2 -15.54 12.85 40.22
N SER A 3 -14.24 12.78 39.93
CA SER A 3 -13.68 13.29 38.68
C SER A 3 -12.63 12.30 38.19
N GLY A 4 -13.09 11.11 37.80
CA GLY A 4 -12.29 10.25 36.95
C GLY A 4 -12.16 10.97 35.62
N VAL A 5 -10.96 11.47 35.30
CA VAL A 5 -10.64 11.93 33.95
C VAL A 5 -10.78 10.70 33.08
N SER A 6 -11.88 10.62 32.34
CA SER A 6 -12.07 9.59 31.33
C SER A 6 -10.97 9.79 30.30
N ARG A 7 -9.96 8.93 30.30
CA ARG A 7 -8.92 8.91 29.28
C ARG A 7 -9.62 8.81 27.91
N LEU A 8 -9.29 9.72 27.01
CA LEU A 8 -9.95 9.78 25.72
C LEU A 8 -9.40 8.66 24.82
N ASP A 9 -10.22 7.65 24.52
CA ASP A 9 -9.81 6.49 23.71
C ASP A 9 -9.44 6.88 22.28
N TYR A 10 -10.26 7.73 21.66
CA TYR A 10 -10.00 8.30 20.34
C TYR A 10 -10.73 9.64 20.14
N PHE A 11 -10.22 10.47 19.23
CA PHE A 11 -10.81 11.74 18.79
C PHE A 11 -10.83 11.79 17.27
N ILE A 12 -11.95 12.22 16.68
CA ILE A 12 -12.05 12.50 15.24
C ILE A 12 -12.35 13.97 15.04
N LYS A 13 -11.59 14.59 14.14
CA LYS A 13 -11.84 15.95 13.66
C LYS A 13 -12.17 15.89 12.18
N GLU A 14 -13.33 16.42 11.83
CA GLU A 14 -13.76 16.57 10.45
C GLU A 14 -13.55 18.02 10.01
N GLN A 15 -13.00 18.18 8.81
CA GLN A 15 -12.88 19.45 8.10
C GLN A 15 -13.48 19.28 6.70
N GLU A 16 -13.56 20.37 5.94
CA GLU A 16 -14.17 20.35 4.60
C GLU A 16 -13.51 19.32 3.65
N ASN A 17 -12.18 19.21 3.70
CA ASN A 17 -11.40 18.34 2.82
C ASN A 17 -10.55 17.31 3.57
N SER A 18 -10.67 17.20 4.90
CA SER A 18 -9.88 16.25 5.68
C SER A 18 -10.63 15.63 6.85
N VAL A 19 -10.18 14.44 7.24
CA VAL A 19 -10.57 13.72 8.44
C VAL A 19 -9.30 13.34 9.19
N GLU A 20 -9.18 13.79 10.43
CA GLU A 20 -8.07 13.48 11.31
C GLU A 20 -8.56 12.57 12.45
N LEU A 21 -7.78 11.56 12.82
CA LEU A 21 -8.07 10.61 13.89
C LEU A 21 -6.87 10.51 14.83
N TRP A 22 -7.09 10.77 16.12
CA TRP A 22 -6.16 10.44 17.20
C TRP A 22 -6.68 9.24 17.96
N SER A 23 -5.82 8.28 18.31
CA SER A 23 -6.23 7.09 19.05
C SER A 23 -5.15 6.55 20.00
N ASN A 24 -5.57 6.00 21.14
CA ASN A 24 -4.67 5.36 22.11
C ASN A 24 -4.11 4.02 21.65
N ALA A 25 -4.65 3.45 20.58
CA ALA A 25 -4.17 2.21 19.98
C ALA A 25 -4.36 2.24 18.46
N ARG A 26 -3.43 1.62 17.73
CA ARG A 26 -3.54 1.38 16.29
C ARG A 26 -4.78 0.55 15.99
N LEU A 27 -5.48 0.88 14.90
CA LEU A 27 -6.64 0.12 14.45
C LEU A 27 -6.24 -1.28 13.92
N PRO A 28 -6.67 -2.39 14.54
CA PRO A 28 -6.39 -3.73 14.05
C PRO A 28 -7.39 -4.15 12.94
N PHE A 29 -7.10 -5.26 12.25
CA PHE A 29 -7.97 -5.80 11.19
C PHE A 29 -9.37 -6.20 11.69
N GLU A 30 -9.45 -6.85 12.85
CA GLU A 30 -10.70 -7.29 13.49
C GLU A 30 -10.89 -6.59 14.85
N PRO A 31 -11.22 -5.29 14.84
CA PRO A 31 -11.36 -4.52 16.07
C PRO A 31 -12.60 -4.96 16.86
N LYS A 32 -12.48 -4.82 18.19
CA LYS A 32 -13.54 -5.12 19.18
C LYS A 32 -13.68 -3.93 20.14
N GLY A 33 -14.83 -3.84 20.81
CA GLY A 33 -15.11 -2.74 21.75
C GLY A 33 -14.98 -1.37 21.10
N TRP A 34 -14.40 -0.40 21.83
CA TRP A 34 -14.22 0.98 21.37
C TRP A 34 -13.42 1.10 20.07
N LEU A 35 -12.53 0.15 19.74
CA LEU A 35 -11.81 0.15 18.46
C LEU A 35 -12.75 -0.08 17.27
N ARG A 36 -13.81 -0.87 17.47
CA ARG A 36 -14.83 -1.09 16.43
C ARG A 36 -15.65 0.18 16.24
N GLU A 37 -16.03 0.83 17.34
CA GLU A 37 -16.74 2.11 17.33
C GLU A 37 -15.91 3.19 16.63
N MET A 38 -14.62 3.32 16.98
CA MET A 38 -13.66 4.19 16.31
C MET A 38 -13.60 3.95 14.81
N ARG A 39 -13.50 2.69 14.38
CA ARG A 39 -13.50 2.34 12.95
C ARG A 39 -14.80 2.77 12.28
N ASP A 40 -15.94 2.46 12.89
CA ASP A 40 -17.24 2.76 12.30
C ASP A 40 -17.48 4.28 12.22
N SER A 41 -17.08 5.06 13.24
CA SER A 41 -17.05 6.52 13.19
C SER A 41 -16.15 7.04 12.08
N LEU A 42 -14.90 6.55 11.99
CA LEU A 42 -13.97 6.95 10.94
C LEU A 42 -14.54 6.66 9.54
N LYS A 43 -15.17 5.50 9.33
CA LYS A 43 -15.80 5.16 8.04
C LYS A 43 -16.94 6.10 7.68
N ILE A 44 -17.70 6.60 8.65
CA ILE A 44 -18.77 7.57 8.43
C ILE A 44 -18.16 8.91 7.99
N SER A 45 -17.15 9.40 8.72
CA SER A 45 -16.44 10.64 8.40
C SER A 45 -15.77 10.58 7.01
N LEU A 46 -15.11 9.46 6.67
CA LEU A 46 -14.47 9.30 5.36
C LEU A 46 -15.47 9.31 4.19
N LYS A 47 -16.68 8.79 4.42
CA LYS A 47 -17.74 8.81 3.40
C LYS A 47 -18.31 10.21 3.15
N SER A 48 -18.14 11.14 4.09
CA SER A 48 -18.61 12.53 3.93
C SER A 48 -17.65 13.37 3.08
N LEU A 49 -16.37 13.00 3.01
CA LEU A 49 -15.38 13.66 2.17
C LEU A 49 -15.77 13.58 0.68
N LYS A 50 -15.58 14.68 -0.04
CA LYS A 50 -15.91 14.78 -1.47
C LYS A 50 -14.65 14.92 -2.30
N GLY A 51 -14.42 13.95 -3.17
CA GLY A 51 -13.43 14.04 -4.24
C GLY A 51 -13.95 14.85 -5.44
N SER A 52 -13.03 15.31 -6.28
CA SER A 52 -13.26 15.84 -7.63
C SER A 52 -12.51 15.00 -8.67
N GLU A 53 -12.76 15.25 -9.95
CA GLU A 53 -12.05 14.59 -11.07
C GLU A 53 -10.53 14.84 -11.10
N ARG A 54 -10.04 15.83 -10.35
CA ARG A 54 -8.60 16.17 -10.24
C ARG A 54 -8.02 15.90 -8.86
N SER A 55 -8.82 15.35 -7.95
CA SER A 55 -8.34 15.04 -6.61
C SER A 55 -7.92 13.59 -6.47
N MET A 56 -7.01 13.35 -5.53
CA MET A 56 -6.70 12.02 -5.01
C MET A 56 -6.82 12.00 -3.49
N LEU A 57 -6.90 10.80 -2.92
CA LEU A 57 -6.75 10.60 -1.49
C LEU A 57 -5.28 10.76 -1.10
N TYR A 58 -4.99 11.58 -0.11
CA TYR A 58 -3.74 11.56 0.64
C TYR A 58 -4.02 11.04 2.04
N ALA A 59 -3.22 10.09 2.52
CA ALA A 59 -3.37 9.56 3.86
C ALA A 59 -2.02 9.40 4.56
N VAL A 60 -1.95 9.80 5.82
CA VAL A 60 -0.75 9.74 6.66
C VAL A 60 -1.06 8.99 7.95
N TYR A 61 -0.18 8.07 8.34
CA TYR A 61 -0.16 7.49 9.67
C TYR A 61 1.11 7.96 10.39
N ALA A 62 0.94 8.67 11.50
CA ALA A 62 2.05 9.15 12.32
C ALA A 62 2.03 8.52 13.71
N SER A 63 3.18 8.02 14.16
CA SER A 63 3.41 7.52 15.51
C SER A 63 4.90 7.38 15.77
N GLU A 64 5.36 7.70 16.99
CA GLU A 64 6.75 7.43 17.41
C GLU A 64 7.03 5.93 17.57
N GLN A 65 5.99 5.09 17.55
CA GLN A 65 6.11 3.64 17.68
C GLN A 65 6.66 3.03 16.39
N LYS A 66 7.72 2.22 16.56
CA LYS A 66 8.44 1.54 15.48
C LYS A 66 7.95 0.12 15.20
N ASP A 67 6.86 -0.31 15.85
CA ASP A 67 6.29 -1.63 15.65
C ASP A 67 5.93 -1.87 14.18
N PHE A 68 6.16 -3.08 13.69
CA PHE A 68 5.91 -3.43 12.29
C PHE A 68 4.45 -3.18 11.88
N CYS A 69 4.28 -2.56 10.72
CA CYS A 69 3.03 -2.50 9.97
C CYS A 69 3.20 -1.93 8.57
N ASP A 70 2.49 -2.54 7.65
CA ASP A 70 2.35 -2.11 6.28
C ASP A 70 1.49 -0.84 6.22
N VAL A 71 1.90 0.13 5.40
CA VAL A 71 1.28 1.46 5.33
C VAL A 71 -0.17 1.38 4.83
N GLU A 72 -0.45 0.51 3.87
CA GLU A 72 -1.79 0.27 3.34
C GLU A 72 -2.69 -0.50 4.30
N ASN A 73 -2.12 -1.34 5.17
CA ASN A 73 -2.90 -2.02 6.20
C ASN A 73 -3.50 -1.02 7.19
N VAL A 74 -2.65 -0.14 7.72
CA VAL A 74 -3.05 0.81 8.76
C VAL A 74 -3.91 1.95 8.22
N LEU A 75 -3.68 2.38 6.98
CA LEU A 75 -4.44 3.49 6.38
C LEU A 75 -5.70 3.05 5.65
N LEU A 76 -5.76 1.84 5.07
CA LEU A 76 -6.86 1.46 4.19
C LEU A 76 -7.53 0.15 4.59
N TYR A 77 -6.76 -0.93 4.70
CA TYR A 77 -7.32 -2.28 4.85
C TYR A 77 -8.07 -2.45 6.18
N ASN A 78 -7.48 -2.04 7.30
CA ASN A 78 -8.08 -2.18 8.63
C ASN A 78 -9.30 -1.26 8.82
N VAL A 79 -9.33 -0.12 8.12
CA VAL A 79 -10.49 0.78 8.07
C VAL A 79 -11.62 0.16 7.24
N GLY A 80 -11.26 -0.50 6.14
CA GLY A 80 -12.16 -1.14 5.19
C GLY A 80 -12.30 -0.32 3.91
N SER A 81 -11.84 -0.91 2.80
CA SER A 81 -11.74 -0.29 1.47
C SER A 81 -13.03 0.37 0.93
N GLY A 82 -14.20 -0.08 1.39
CA GLY A 82 -15.50 0.51 1.03
C GLY A 82 -15.67 1.96 1.51
N ALA A 83 -14.95 2.39 2.55
CA ALA A 83 -14.98 3.77 3.05
C ALA A 83 -14.37 4.78 2.08
N PHE A 84 -13.54 4.32 1.12
CA PHE A 84 -12.75 5.18 0.23
C PHE A 84 -13.22 5.14 -1.24
N SER A 85 -14.35 4.50 -1.52
CA SER A 85 -14.83 4.25 -2.89
C SER A 85 -15.09 5.52 -3.73
N ASN A 86 -15.32 6.64 -3.06
CA ASN A 86 -15.48 7.99 -3.62
C ASN A 86 -14.16 8.78 -3.72
N LEU A 87 -13.10 8.37 -3.02
CA LEU A 87 -11.84 9.13 -2.90
C LEU A 87 -10.70 8.53 -3.73
N CYS A 88 -10.71 7.22 -3.95
CA CYS A 88 -9.59 6.47 -4.53
C CYS A 88 -9.76 6.12 -6.02
N ARG A 89 -10.38 7.03 -6.81
CA ARG A 89 -10.65 6.81 -8.24
C ARG A 89 -9.52 7.29 -9.15
N ASN A 90 -8.99 8.48 -8.88
CA ASN A 90 -7.96 9.11 -9.72
C ASN A 90 -6.55 8.86 -9.20
N GLY A 91 -6.43 8.47 -7.93
CA GLY A 91 -5.17 8.16 -7.30
C GLY A 91 -5.30 8.03 -5.80
N LEU A 92 -4.19 7.63 -5.18
CA LEU A 92 -3.97 7.74 -3.75
C LEU A 92 -2.50 7.99 -3.46
N SER A 93 -2.20 8.59 -2.33
CA SER A 93 -0.88 8.63 -1.72
C SER A 93 -0.98 8.26 -0.26
N LEU A 94 -0.12 7.35 0.20
CA LEU A 94 -0.10 6.80 1.55
C LEU A 94 1.28 7.01 2.14
N GLU A 95 1.35 7.49 3.38
CA GLU A 95 2.63 7.72 4.04
C GLU A 95 2.62 7.24 5.50
N ARG A 96 3.76 6.69 5.91
CA ARG A 96 4.09 6.36 7.29
C ARG A 96 5.14 7.33 7.81
N SER A 97 4.85 7.97 8.94
CA SER A 97 5.77 8.88 9.63
C SER A 97 6.08 8.38 11.05
N PHE A 98 7.36 8.43 11.44
CA PHE A 98 7.79 8.13 12.81
C PHE A 98 7.83 9.37 13.73
N SER A 99 7.09 10.42 13.36
CA SER A 99 6.99 11.66 14.13
C SER A 99 5.97 11.56 15.27
N ALA A 100 6.13 12.42 16.26
CA ALA A 100 5.14 12.60 17.31
C ALA A 100 3.81 13.08 16.71
N PRO A 101 2.68 12.41 17.03
CA PRO A 101 1.36 12.89 16.67
C PRO A 101 1.15 14.37 17.05
N PRO A 102 0.44 15.16 16.22
CA PRO A 102 0.05 16.51 16.59
C PRO A 102 -0.83 16.48 17.84
N VAL A 103 -0.78 17.54 18.64
CA VAL A 103 -1.64 17.67 19.83
C VAL A 103 -3.09 17.83 19.38
N ILE A 104 -4.01 17.15 20.05
CA ILE A 104 -5.45 17.30 19.80
C ILE A 104 -5.87 18.74 20.12
N PRO A 105 -6.56 19.46 19.22
CA PRO A 105 -7.00 20.83 19.48
C PRO A 105 -7.80 20.94 20.79
N GLY A 106 -7.33 21.79 21.72
CA GLY A 106 -8.01 22.01 23.01
C GLY A 106 -7.71 20.97 24.09
N HIS A 107 -6.84 20.00 23.84
CA HIS A 107 -6.39 19.01 24.82
C HIS A 107 -4.88 19.11 25.06
N THR A 108 -4.43 18.67 26.24
CA THR A 108 -3.01 18.59 26.61
C THR A 108 -2.46 17.16 26.59
N GLU A 109 -3.34 16.17 26.40
CA GLU A 109 -2.97 14.76 26.37
C GLU A 109 -2.20 14.40 25.11
N LYS A 110 -1.11 13.63 25.28
CA LYS A 110 -0.39 13.02 24.17
C LYS A 110 -1.05 11.70 23.80
N ILE A 111 -1.58 11.62 22.58
CA ILE A 111 -2.15 10.39 22.04
C ILE A 111 -1.16 9.78 21.03
N PRO A 112 -0.82 8.48 21.15
CA PRO A 112 0.32 7.87 20.45
C PRO A 112 0.12 7.59 18.95
N HIS A 113 -1.12 7.63 18.45
CA HIS A 113 -1.41 7.34 17.05
C HIS A 113 -2.24 8.45 16.41
N TYR A 114 -1.82 8.86 15.21
CA TYR A 114 -2.51 9.84 14.39
C TYR A 114 -2.70 9.32 12.96
N HIS A 115 -3.91 9.52 12.43
CA HIS A 115 -4.21 9.31 11.02
C HIS A 115 -4.75 10.62 10.45
N CYS A 116 -4.27 11.02 9.28
CA CYS A 116 -4.85 12.10 8.49
C CYS A 116 -5.30 11.52 7.17
N TYR A 117 -6.51 11.85 6.75
CA TYR A 117 -7.03 11.58 5.42
C TYR A 117 -7.44 12.91 4.80
N GLN A 118 -6.89 13.25 3.65
CA GLN A 118 -7.14 14.51 2.99
C GLN A 118 -7.43 14.29 1.50
N VAL A 119 -8.31 15.12 0.95
CA VAL A 119 -8.53 15.24 -0.48
C VAL A 119 -7.62 16.35 -1.00
N ILE A 120 -6.64 15.98 -1.83
CA ILE A 120 -5.64 16.91 -2.39
C ILE A 120 -5.67 16.89 -3.92
N ASP A 121 -5.11 17.93 -4.55
CA ASP A 121 -4.87 17.93 -6.01
C ASP A 121 -3.79 16.89 -6.36
N VAL A 122 -3.97 16.17 -7.47
CA VAL A 122 -3.00 15.16 -7.95
C VAL A 122 -1.58 15.71 -8.19
N LYS A 123 -1.43 17.03 -8.36
CA LYS A 123 -0.14 17.71 -8.57
C LYS A 123 0.52 18.21 -7.29
N GLN A 124 -0.12 18.06 -6.14
CA GLN A 124 0.47 18.54 -4.89
C GLN A 124 1.67 17.67 -4.48
N ASP A 125 2.76 18.34 -4.09
CA ASP A 125 3.96 17.70 -3.53
C ASP A 125 3.74 17.31 -2.06
N LEU A 126 4.46 16.27 -1.63
CA LEU A 126 4.36 15.69 -0.28
C LEU A 126 5.70 15.86 0.46
N GLU A 127 5.65 16.02 1.78
CA GLU A 127 6.75 16.66 2.53
C GLU A 127 7.45 15.76 3.57
N HIS A 128 7.03 14.50 3.80
CA HIS A 128 7.54 13.71 4.94
C HIS A 128 8.78 12.86 4.66
N TRP A 129 9.27 12.85 3.42
CA TRP A 129 10.42 12.02 3.02
C TRP A 129 11.18 12.67 1.87
N LYS A 130 12.43 12.26 1.69
CA LYS A 130 13.28 12.66 0.58
C LYS A 130 13.69 11.44 -0.23
N LYS A 131 13.45 11.48 -1.54
CA LYS A 131 13.98 10.50 -2.49
C LYS A 131 15.50 10.55 -2.50
N ILE A 132 16.16 9.41 -2.24
CA ILE A 132 17.62 9.28 -2.34
C ILE A 132 18.01 8.87 -3.76
N GLN A 133 17.51 7.71 -4.21
CA GLN A 133 17.83 7.13 -5.52
C GLN A 133 16.76 6.16 -5.98
N THR A 134 16.55 6.07 -7.29
CA THR A 134 15.72 5.01 -7.90
C THR A 134 16.45 3.68 -7.83
N LEU A 135 15.77 2.64 -7.34
CA LEU A 135 16.29 1.28 -7.22
C LEU A 135 15.88 0.43 -8.43
N ALA A 136 14.61 0.52 -8.82
CA ALA A 136 14.07 -0.14 -10.00
C ALA A 136 13.04 0.76 -10.69
N HIS A 137 12.94 0.67 -12.00
CA HIS A 137 11.89 1.34 -12.77
C HIS A 137 11.38 0.45 -13.91
N TRP A 138 10.14 0.68 -14.32
CA TRP A 138 9.51 -0.05 -15.42
C TRP A 138 8.51 0.82 -16.15
N GLU A 139 8.31 0.50 -17.41
CA GLU A 139 7.44 1.24 -18.30
C GLU A 139 6.48 0.28 -19.01
N ASP A 140 5.19 0.63 -18.98
CA ASP A 140 4.14 0.02 -19.80
C ASP A 140 3.99 -1.51 -19.67
N ILE A 141 4.24 -2.05 -18.49
CA ILE A 141 4.06 -3.49 -18.23
C ILE A 141 2.56 -3.82 -18.32
N SER A 142 2.23 -4.83 -19.12
CA SER A 142 0.87 -5.35 -19.24
C SER A 142 0.47 -6.09 -17.98
N PHE A 143 -0.53 -5.57 -17.27
CA PHE A 143 -1.09 -6.22 -16.09
C PHE A 143 -2.39 -6.96 -16.46
N PRO A 144 -2.74 -8.02 -15.70
CA PRO A 144 -4.09 -8.57 -15.74
C PRO A 144 -5.10 -7.52 -15.26
N VAL A 145 -6.39 -7.83 -15.39
CA VAL A 145 -7.46 -6.93 -14.90
C VAL A 145 -7.24 -6.61 -13.42
N ILE A 146 -7.16 -5.31 -13.11
CA ILE A 146 -6.98 -4.80 -11.74
C ILE A 146 -8.37 -4.56 -11.14
N GLN A 147 -8.76 -5.42 -10.20
CA GLN A 147 -10.08 -5.40 -9.58
C GLN A 147 -10.03 -6.01 -8.16
N SER A 148 -11.11 -5.85 -7.40
CA SER A 148 -11.14 -6.19 -5.96
C SER A 148 -10.79 -7.65 -5.61
N ASN A 149 -10.92 -8.60 -6.55
CA ASN A 149 -10.56 -10.00 -6.35
C ASN A 149 -9.17 -10.37 -6.91
N SER A 150 -8.42 -9.40 -7.44
CA SER A 150 -7.06 -9.62 -7.94
C SER A 150 -6.16 -10.20 -6.84
N LYS A 151 -5.17 -11.00 -7.26
CA LYS A 151 -4.27 -11.72 -6.36
C LYS A 151 -2.83 -11.30 -6.61
N PRO A 152 -1.96 -11.33 -5.58
CA PRO A 152 -0.56 -10.90 -5.72
C PRO A 152 0.20 -11.66 -6.81
N HIS A 153 -0.04 -12.98 -6.93
CA HIS A 153 0.67 -13.84 -7.89
C HIS A 153 0.47 -13.38 -9.35
N SER A 154 -0.68 -12.81 -9.70
CA SER A 154 -0.93 -12.33 -11.06
C SER A 154 -0.12 -11.08 -11.39
N PHE A 155 0.09 -10.19 -10.41
CA PHE A 155 0.92 -8.99 -10.57
C PHE A 155 2.41 -9.33 -10.50
N TRP A 156 2.80 -10.19 -9.57
CA TRP A 156 4.16 -10.72 -9.50
C TRP A 156 4.58 -11.36 -10.83
N TYR A 157 3.72 -12.20 -11.41
CA TYR A 157 4.00 -12.85 -12.69
C TYR A 157 4.09 -11.83 -13.84
N ALA A 158 3.19 -10.85 -13.89
CA ALA A 158 3.27 -9.77 -14.87
C ALA A 158 4.59 -8.99 -14.78
N MET A 159 5.05 -8.70 -13.56
CA MET A 159 6.33 -8.04 -13.32
C MET A 159 7.53 -8.90 -13.73
N LYS A 160 7.55 -10.20 -13.37
CA LYS A 160 8.62 -11.14 -13.77
C LYS A 160 8.69 -11.38 -15.28
N LYS A 161 7.57 -11.24 -16.00
CA LYS A 161 7.51 -11.29 -17.47
C LYS A 161 7.84 -9.94 -18.12
N GLY A 162 7.62 -8.85 -17.40
CA GLY A 162 7.88 -7.49 -17.86
C GLY A 162 9.35 -7.13 -17.83
N LYS A 163 9.69 -6.01 -18.47
CA LYS A 163 11.04 -5.47 -18.45
C LYS A 163 11.17 -4.50 -17.28
N VAL A 164 11.87 -4.93 -16.23
CA VAL A 164 12.22 -4.09 -15.08
C VAL A 164 13.69 -3.70 -15.19
N HIS A 165 13.95 -2.41 -15.13
CA HIS A 165 15.29 -1.84 -15.19
C HIS A 165 15.79 -1.59 -13.77
N ILE A 166 16.99 -2.11 -13.48
CA ILE A 166 17.63 -2.01 -12.17
C ILE A 166 18.77 -1.00 -12.24
N SER A 167 18.87 -0.11 -11.25
CA SER A 167 19.99 0.81 -11.13
C SER A 167 21.30 0.07 -10.78
N ASN A 168 22.44 0.66 -11.13
CA ASN A 168 23.75 0.08 -10.79
C ASN A 168 24.15 0.41 -9.34
N ASN A 169 25.07 -0.39 -8.77
CA ASN A 169 25.68 -0.16 -7.45
C ASN A 169 24.69 -0.07 -6.28
N LEU A 170 23.65 -0.89 -6.31
CA LEU A 170 22.62 -0.88 -5.29
C LEU A 170 23.08 -1.53 -3.99
N ARG A 171 22.70 -0.88 -2.89
CA ARG A 171 22.64 -1.48 -1.55
C ARG A 171 21.18 -1.70 -1.19
N LYS A 172 20.92 -2.66 -0.31
CA LYS A 172 19.57 -2.84 0.24
C LYS A 172 19.14 -1.56 0.99
N PRO A 173 17.97 -0.97 0.67
CA PRO A 173 17.50 0.23 1.37
C PRO A 173 17.05 -0.09 2.80
N ASN A 174 17.13 0.89 3.69
CA ASN A 174 16.48 0.82 5.01
C ASN A 174 14.97 1.01 4.87
N PHE A 175 14.57 2.02 4.09
CA PHE A 175 13.18 2.32 3.76
C PHE A 175 13.09 2.63 2.27
N PHE A 176 11.96 2.30 1.67
CA PHE A 176 11.69 2.60 0.27
C PHE A 176 10.29 3.18 0.06
N GLY A 177 10.11 3.78 -1.10
CA GLY A 177 8.83 4.24 -1.61
C GLY A 177 8.52 3.64 -2.97
N ILE A 178 7.25 3.68 -3.34
CA ILE A 178 6.76 3.23 -4.65
C ILE A 178 5.90 4.32 -5.28
N GLU A 179 6.18 4.62 -6.54
CA GLU A 179 5.35 5.48 -7.38
C GLU A 179 4.85 4.70 -8.59
N LEU A 180 3.53 4.67 -8.79
CA LEU A 180 2.86 3.96 -9.88
C LEU A 180 1.99 4.90 -10.72
N MET A 181 2.03 4.68 -12.03
CA MET A 181 1.04 5.18 -12.97
C MET A 181 0.29 3.99 -13.57
N ILE A 182 -1.01 3.93 -13.31
CA ILE A 182 -1.92 2.91 -13.85
C ILE A 182 -2.71 3.53 -15.00
N ASN A 183 -2.45 3.06 -16.22
CA ASN A 183 -3.31 3.35 -17.36
C ASN A 183 -4.54 2.44 -17.29
N VAL A 184 -5.66 3.05 -16.93
CA VAL A 184 -6.96 2.40 -16.75
C VAL A 184 -7.66 2.30 -18.12
N PRO A 185 -8.12 1.11 -18.53
CA PRO A 185 -8.92 0.94 -19.74
C PRO A 185 -10.11 1.90 -19.83
N TYR A 186 -10.44 2.33 -21.05
CA TYR A 186 -11.52 3.28 -21.28
C TYR A 186 -12.85 2.79 -20.67
N GLY A 187 -13.58 3.68 -20.01
CA GLY A 187 -14.88 3.37 -19.38
C GLY A 187 -14.80 2.52 -18.11
N THR A 188 -13.60 2.13 -17.66
CA THR A 188 -13.44 1.32 -16.45
C THR A 188 -13.33 2.18 -15.19
N ARG A 189 -13.95 1.71 -14.10
CA ARG A 189 -13.82 2.32 -12.78
C ARG A 189 -13.02 1.40 -11.86
N ILE A 190 -12.14 1.99 -11.07
CA ILE A 190 -11.30 1.30 -10.09
C ILE A 190 -11.54 1.87 -8.69
N ASN A 191 -11.49 1.00 -7.68
CA ASN A 191 -11.36 1.39 -6.29
C ASN A 191 -9.95 1.00 -5.83
N LEU A 192 -9.00 1.95 -5.87
CA LEU A 192 -7.62 1.65 -5.52
C LEU A 192 -7.47 1.11 -4.09
N ALA A 193 -8.29 1.58 -3.15
CA ALA A 193 -8.25 1.08 -1.76
C ALA A 193 -8.60 -0.42 -1.65
N ALA A 194 -9.31 -0.99 -2.62
CA ALA A 194 -9.65 -2.41 -2.63
C ALA A 194 -8.59 -3.29 -3.31
N VAL A 195 -7.63 -2.71 -4.03
CA VAL A 195 -6.65 -3.46 -4.85
C VAL A 195 -5.21 -3.15 -4.49
N VAL A 196 -4.94 -2.06 -3.77
CA VAL A 196 -3.59 -1.60 -3.46
C VAL A 196 -2.78 -2.65 -2.72
N LYS A 197 -3.38 -3.36 -1.74
CA LYS A 197 -2.66 -4.41 -1.01
C LYS A 197 -2.16 -5.54 -1.92
N PRO A 198 -3.03 -6.29 -2.64
CA PRO A 198 -2.52 -7.34 -3.51
C PRO A 198 -1.62 -6.81 -4.64
N LEU A 199 -1.83 -5.58 -5.10
CA LEU A 199 -0.97 -4.92 -6.09
C LEU A 199 0.45 -4.71 -5.55
N LEU A 200 0.59 -4.12 -4.37
CA LEU A 200 1.86 -3.89 -3.71
C LEU A 200 2.53 -5.22 -3.34
N ASP A 201 1.79 -6.17 -2.76
CA ASP A 201 2.31 -7.50 -2.42
C ASP A 201 2.98 -8.15 -3.64
N GLY A 202 2.33 -8.09 -4.81
CA GLY A 202 2.86 -8.67 -6.05
C GLY A 202 4.07 -7.89 -6.63
N ILE A 203 4.00 -6.56 -6.66
CA ILE A 203 5.08 -5.71 -7.17
C ILE A 203 6.32 -5.82 -6.29
N ILE A 204 6.19 -5.66 -4.96
CA ILE A 204 7.31 -5.71 -4.02
C ILE A 204 7.94 -7.10 -4.03
N SER A 205 7.12 -8.15 -4.12
CA SER A 205 7.64 -9.52 -4.26
C SER A 205 8.45 -9.73 -5.54
N SER A 206 8.11 -9.07 -6.65
CA SER A 206 8.81 -9.25 -7.93
C SER A 206 10.26 -8.75 -7.92
N VAL A 207 10.59 -7.88 -6.96
CA VAL A 207 11.91 -7.30 -6.75
C VAL A 207 12.64 -7.87 -5.53
N HIS A 208 12.13 -9.01 -5.04
CA HIS A 208 12.83 -9.92 -4.15
C HIS A 208 13.28 -11.18 -4.93
N VAL A 209 14.18 -11.92 -4.29
CA VAL A 209 14.45 -13.33 -4.64
C VAL A 209 14.04 -14.20 -3.47
N HIS A 210 13.39 -15.33 -3.75
CA HIS A 210 12.99 -16.28 -2.72
C HIS A 210 14.22 -16.97 -2.11
N ASP A 211 14.13 -17.38 -0.84
CA ASP A 211 15.31 -17.90 -0.15
C ASP A 211 15.64 -19.37 -0.45
N GLY A 212 14.69 -20.09 -1.04
CA GLY A 212 14.75 -21.51 -1.39
C GLY A 212 13.98 -22.41 -0.43
N THR A 213 13.46 -21.86 0.67
CA THR A 213 12.71 -22.61 1.68
C THR A 213 11.42 -23.19 1.08
N ASN A 214 11.27 -24.52 1.08
CA ASN A 214 10.13 -25.22 0.48
C ASN A 214 9.97 -24.98 -1.03
N ILE A 215 11.03 -24.65 -1.76
CA ILE A 215 10.95 -24.22 -3.17
C ILE A 215 10.16 -25.20 -4.05
N SER A 216 10.39 -26.51 -3.94
CA SER A 216 9.67 -27.49 -4.76
C SER A 216 8.15 -27.42 -4.60
N LEU A 217 7.65 -27.41 -3.35
CA LEU A 217 6.22 -27.30 -3.03
C LEU A 217 5.63 -25.93 -3.43
N LEU A 218 6.39 -24.86 -3.20
CA LEU A 218 5.94 -23.51 -3.52
C LEU A 218 5.86 -23.29 -5.03
N SER A 219 6.84 -23.79 -5.78
CA SER A 219 6.88 -23.72 -7.24
C SER A 219 5.72 -24.50 -7.86
N GLU A 220 5.39 -25.69 -7.34
CA GLU A 220 4.24 -26.49 -7.80
C GLU A 220 2.92 -25.72 -7.61
N ARG A 221 2.67 -25.23 -6.40
CA ARG A 221 1.43 -24.48 -6.11
C ARG A 221 1.35 -23.17 -6.86
N LEU A 222 2.48 -22.48 -7.02
CA LEU A 222 2.52 -21.21 -7.75
C LEU A 222 2.32 -21.45 -9.24
N SER A 223 2.89 -22.51 -9.81
CA SER A 223 2.74 -22.85 -11.23
C SER A 223 1.28 -23.10 -11.60
N ASP A 224 0.52 -23.76 -10.72
CA ASP A 224 -0.92 -23.96 -10.88
C ASP A 224 -1.70 -22.62 -10.88
N LEU A 225 -1.33 -21.70 -9.99
CA LEU A 225 -2.01 -20.40 -9.84
C LEU A 225 -1.78 -19.47 -11.03
N ILE A 226 -0.61 -19.52 -11.66
CA ILE A 226 -0.24 -18.63 -12.78
C ILE A 226 -0.31 -19.29 -14.14
N GLY A 227 -0.63 -20.59 -14.20
CA GLY A 227 -0.75 -21.35 -15.44
C GLY A 227 0.58 -21.54 -16.18
N THR A 228 1.63 -21.93 -15.46
CA THR A 228 2.95 -22.27 -16.02
C THR A 228 3.43 -23.63 -15.51
N ASP A 229 4.63 -24.07 -15.89
CA ASP A 229 5.23 -25.29 -15.35
C ASP A 229 6.05 -25.02 -14.07
N GLN A 230 6.21 -26.04 -13.23
CA GLN A 230 6.91 -25.93 -11.94
C GLN A 230 8.35 -25.42 -12.10
N SER A 231 9.09 -25.86 -13.12
CA SER A 231 10.47 -25.43 -13.34
C SER A 231 10.56 -23.95 -13.69
N THR A 232 9.63 -23.44 -14.51
CA THR A 232 9.53 -22.02 -14.81
C THR A 232 9.20 -21.21 -13.56
N ALA A 233 8.24 -21.65 -12.75
CA ALA A 233 7.90 -20.98 -11.50
C ALA A 233 9.09 -20.94 -10.52
N GLU A 234 9.81 -22.05 -10.38
CA GLU A 234 11.03 -22.14 -9.57
C GLU A 234 12.11 -21.18 -10.03
N ASN A 235 12.40 -21.19 -11.35
CA ASN A 235 13.39 -20.31 -11.94
C ASN A 235 13.03 -18.84 -11.70
N MET A 236 11.75 -18.46 -11.83
CA MET A 236 11.30 -17.09 -11.56
C MET A 236 11.41 -16.70 -10.08
N LEU A 237 11.16 -17.62 -9.16
CA LEU A 237 11.29 -17.38 -7.71
C LEU A 237 12.74 -17.21 -7.29
N MET A 238 13.65 -17.94 -7.92
CA MET A 238 15.08 -17.95 -7.63
C MET A 238 15.88 -16.93 -8.46
N ASP A 239 15.24 -16.26 -9.42
CA ASP A 239 15.86 -15.23 -10.25
C ASP A 239 16.19 -13.96 -9.44
N SER A 240 17.50 -13.69 -9.34
CA SER A 240 18.05 -12.52 -8.64
C SER A 240 18.24 -11.29 -9.53
N ALA A 241 17.94 -11.35 -10.83
CA ALA A 241 18.20 -10.25 -11.77
C ALA A 241 17.49 -8.94 -11.39
N THR A 242 16.31 -9.03 -10.78
CA THR A 242 15.51 -7.88 -10.33
C THR A 242 15.51 -7.67 -8.81
N ALA A 243 16.33 -8.43 -8.07
CA ALA A 243 16.21 -8.58 -6.61
C ALA A 243 16.80 -7.41 -5.79
N VAL A 244 16.38 -6.18 -6.05
CA VAL A 244 16.91 -4.97 -5.39
C VAL A 244 16.61 -4.89 -3.89
N LEU A 245 15.58 -5.60 -3.42
CA LEU A 245 15.27 -5.71 -1.99
C LEU A 245 15.89 -6.96 -1.33
N GLY A 246 16.63 -7.75 -2.10
CA GLY A 246 17.40 -8.89 -1.64
C GLY A 246 16.60 -10.17 -1.42
N LYS A 247 17.29 -11.16 -0.86
CA LYS A 247 16.80 -12.53 -0.62
C LYS A 247 15.99 -12.63 0.67
N ILE A 248 14.77 -13.16 0.60
CA ILE A 248 13.88 -13.36 1.75
C ILE A 248 13.03 -14.63 1.61
N ASN A 249 12.43 -15.11 2.72
CA ASN A 249 11.37 -16.11 2.67
C ASN A 249 10.06 -15.48 2.19
N MET A 250 9.99 -15.18 0.89
CA MET A 250 8.92 -14.40 0.27
C MET A 250 7.54 -15.11 0.23
N LEU A 251 7.53 -16.44 0.30
CA LEU A 251 6.36 -17.26 0.08
C LEU A 251 6.26 -18.37 1.12
N HIS A 252 5.06 -18.55 1.68
CA HIS A 252 4.77 -19.63 2.62
C HIS A 252 3.66 -20.54 2.07
N PRO A 253 3.72 -21.87 2.31
CA PRO A 253 2.58 -22.74 2.03
C PRO A 253 1.36 -22.29 2.83
N TYR A 254 0.22 -22.08 2.14
CA TYR A 254 -1.01 -21.64 2.79
C TYR A 254 -2.23 -22.35 2.20
N ARG A 255 -2.87 -23.21 3.00
CA ARG A 255 -3.95 -24.10 2.52
C ARG A 255 -3.47 -24.86 1.27
N GLN A 256 -4.20 -24.75 0.16
CA GLN A 256 -3.85 -25.33 -1.15
C GLN A 256 -3.07 -24.36 -2.06
N GLY A 257 -2.74 -23.15 -1.58
CA GLY A 257 -2.01 -22.15 -2.34
C GLY A 257 -0.78 -21.65 -1.58
N VAL A 258 -0.46 -20.38 -1.81
CA VAL A 258 0.68 -19.69 -1.21
C VAL A 258 0.23 -18.40 -0.53
N GLN A 259 0.95 -18.00 0.50
CA GLN A 259 0.84 -16.70 1.16
C GLN A 259 2.10 -15.88 0.85
N TRP A 260 1.90 -14.65 0.40
CA TRP A 260 2.97 -13.70 0.11
C TRP A 260 3.37 -12.96 1.39
N SER A 261 4.68 -12.81 1.59
CA SER A 261 5.27 -12.08 2.71
C SER A 261 6.48 -11.27 2.23
N PRO A 262 6.28 -10.28 1.33
CA PRO A 262 7.35 -9.34 0.96
C PRO A 262 7.81 -8.50 2.17
N ALA A 263 8.90 -7.76 2.00
CA ALA A 263 9.33 -6.75 2.99
C ALA A 263 8.57 -5.41 2.79
N ASP A 264 7.25 -5.48 2.66
CA ASP A 264 6.35 -4.33 2.46
C ASP A 264 6.22 -3.45 3.72
N ASP A 265 6.56 -3.99 4.89
CA ASP A 265 6.71 -3.24 6.14
C ASP A 265 7.79 -2.14 6.07
N LEU A 266 8.76 -2.24 5.15
CA LEU A 266 9.78 -1.22 4.88
C LEU A 266 9.33 -0.17 3.83
N CYS A 267 8.15 -0.35 3.23
CA CYS A 267 7.54 0.60 2.32
C CYS A 267 6.86 1.72 3.12
N MET A 268 7.47 2.90 3.14
CA MET A 268 6.97 4.02 3.94
C MET A 268 6.08 4.98 3.16
N THR A 269 6.16 4.96 1.83
CA THR A 269 5.35 5.82 0.97
C THR A 269 4.92 5.10 -0.29
N VAL A 270 3.65 5.29 -0.67
CA VAL A 270 3.06 4.73 -1.88
C VAL A 270 2.24 5.81 -2.55
N LYS A 271 2.56 6.15 -3.80
CA LYS A 271 1.75 7.05 -4.62
C LYS A 271 1.32 6.34 -5.89
N ILE A 272 0.02 6.32 -6.14
CA ILE A 272 -0.59 5.70 -7.30
C ILE A 272 -1.46 6.72 -8.00
N LEU A 273 -1.22 6.94 -9.29
CA LEU A 273 -2.04 7.78 -10.15
C LEU A 273 -2.74 6.91 -11.20
N CYS A 274 -4.04 7.15 -11.40
CA CYS A 274 -4.82 6.53 -12.45
C CYS A 274 -4.98 7.49 -13.62
N LYS A 275 -4.60 7.04 -14.81
CA LYS A 275 -4.81 7.75 -16.06
C LYS A 275 -5.80 6.96 -16.91
N ASN A 276 -6.97 7.54 -17.17
CA ASN A 276 -7.93 6.92 -18.08
C ASN A 276 -7.37 6.95 -19.50
N SER A 277 -7.39 5.79 -20.17
CA SER A 277 -7.05 5.69 -21.59
C SER A 277 -8.06 6.50 -22.40
N SER A 278 -7.57 7.36 -23.31
CA SER A 278 -8.39 8.05 -24.30
C SER A 278 -8.75 7.17 -25.50
N THR A 279 -8.09 6.01 -25.63
CA THR A 279 -8.33 5.03 -26.69
C THR A 279 -9.03 3.79 -26.15
N ILE A 280 -9.84 3.15 -27.00
CA ILE A 280 -10.48 1.86 -26.72
C ILE A 280 -9.38 0.79 -26.66
N SER A 281 -8.82 0.61 -25.47
CA SER A 281 -7.91 -0.47 -25.13
C SER A 281 -8.46 -1.16 -23.90
N ASN A 282 -8.45 -2.49 -23.94
CA ASN A 282 -8.88 -3.35 -22.83
C ASN A 282 -7.70 -3.79 -21.95
N THR A 283 -6.49 -3.29 -22.21
CA THR A 283 -5.28 -3.71 -21.49
C THR A 283 -4.94 -2.74 -20.38
N TRP A 284 -4.71 -3.26 -19.19
CA TRP A 284 -4.14 -2.49 -18.08
C TRP A 284 -2.64 -2.37 -18.29
N ARG A 285 -2.13 -1.14 -18.16
CA ARG A 285 -0.69 -0.88 -18.25
C ARG A 285 -0.22 -0.17 -16.99
N VAL A 286 0.89 -0.64 -16.44
CA VAL A 286 1.48 -0.07 -15.24
C VAL A 286 2.91 0.33 -15.54
N SER A 287 3.20 1.60 -15.30
CA SER A 287 4.55 2.13 -15.21
C SER A 287 4.81 2.52 -13.76
N GLY A 288 6.07 2.55 -13.36
CA GLY A 288 6.39 2.96 -12.01
C GLY A 288 7.85 2.82 -11.68
N GLU A 289 8.14 3.18 -10.44
CA GLU A 289 9.46 3.02 -9.86
C GLU A 289 9.38 2.66 -8.38
N LEU A 290 10.46 2.03 -7.93
CA LEU A 290 10.78 1.79 -6.54
C LEU A 290 12.05 2.58 -6.23
N PHE A 291 12.06 3.31 -5.12
CA PHE A 291 13.17 4.19 -4.76
C PHE A 291 13.49 4.15 -3.27
N GLU A 292 14.75 4.38 -2.93
CA GLU A 292 15.21 4.54 -1.55
C GLU A 292 14.79 5.92 -1.03
N ILE A 293 14.41 5.99 0.25
CA ILE A 293 14.05 7.25 0.91
C ILE A 293 14.87 7.51 2.18
N ALA A 294 15.03 8.79 2.50
CA ALA A 294 15.33 9.26 3.84
C ALA A 294 14.06 9.82 4.48
N LEU A 295 13.81 9.47 5.74
CA LEU A 295 12.76 10.10 6.54
C LEU A 295 13.24 11.47 7.02
N ILE A 296 12.33 12.46 7.03
CA ILE A 296 12.58 13.83 7.48
C ILE A 296 12.15 13.98 8.93
#